data_AF-A0A947FIJ6-F1
#
_entry.id   AF-A0A947FIJ6-F1
#
_cell.length_a   1.000
_cell.length_b   1.000
_cell.length_c   1.000
_cell.angle_alpha   90.00
_cell.angle_beta   90.00
_cell.angle_gamma   90.00
#
_symmetry.space_group_name_H-M   'P 1'
#
loop_
_entity.id
_entity.type
_entity.pdbx_description
1 polymer ?
#
loop_
_entity_poly.entity_id
_entity_poly.type
_entity_poly.pdbx_seq_one_letter_code
_entity_poly.pdbx_strand_id
1 'polypeptide(L)'
;IAQDEIRRSFDGADRQATLRRAMSSIRDAVAVVEEKAPADAERYKLFLMSIAQRVAEAAKEGGFLGFGGERISAAEQSALDEMSRILRT
;
A
#
# COMPACT_ATOMS: atom_id res chain seq x y z
N ILE A 1 6.73 10.50 28.11
CA ILE A 1 7.68 9.41 27.83
C ILE A 1 7.04 8.36 26.91
N ALA A 2 5.88 7.78 27.23
CA ALA A 2 5.22 6.76 26.36
C ALA A 2 4.74 7.26 24.97
N GLN A 3 4.36 8.53 24.81
CA GLN A 3 3.90 9.06 23.51
C GLN A 3 5.05 9.36 22.52
N ASP A 4 6.25 9.65 23.02
CA ASP A 4 7.41 9.97 22.17
C ASP A 4 8.00 8.71 21.51
N GLU A 5 7.92 7.56 22.17
CA GLU A 5 8.32 6.27 21.60
C GLU A 5 7.38 5.79 20.50
N ILE A 6 6.07 5.97 20.68
CA ILE A 6 5.08 5.67 19.64
C ILE A 6 5.28 6.61 18.44
N ARG A 7 5.56 7.90 18.66
CA ARG A 7 5.89 8.84 17.57
C ARG A 7 7.18 8.48 16.83
N ARG A 8 8.21 8.03 17.55
CA ARG A 8 9.47 7.55 16.93
C ARG A 8 9.28 6.27 16.12
N SER A 9 8.38 5.40 16.55
CA SER A 9 8.05 4.15 15.83
C SER A 9 7.25 4.39 14.53
N PHE A 10 6.76 5.62 14.29
CA PHE A 10 6.08 6.01 13.06
C PHE A 10 6.76 7.21 12.37
N ASP A 11 8.07 7.37 12.58
CA ASP A 11 8.83 8.40 11.87
C ASP A 11 8.73 8.22 10.35
N GLY A 12 8.83 9.33 9.60
CA GLY A 12 8.66 9.33 8.15
C GLY A 12 9.65 8.38 7.45
N ALA A 13 10.87 8.25 7.99
CA ALA A 13 11.90 7.37 7.45
C ALA A 13 11.52 5.88 7.56
N ASP A 14 10.94 5.46 8.68
CA ASP A 14 10.52 4.07 8.90
C ASP A 14 9.31 3.69 8.02
N ARG A 15 8.36 4.62 7.87
CA ARG A 15 7.25 4.47 6.93
C ARG A 15 7.72 4.32 5.48
N GLN A 16 8.66 5.17 5.05
CA GLN A 16 9.24 5.06 3.71
C GLN A 16 10.02 3.75 3.51
N ALA A 17 10.76 3.28 4.52
CA ALA A 17 11.47 2.01 4.46
C ALA A 17 10.48 0.83 4.35
N THR A 18 9.39 0.88 5.10
CA THR A 18 8.30 -0.11 5.05
C THR A 18 7.63 -0.13 3.68
N LEU A 19 7.30 1.05 3.13
CA LEU A 19 6.72 1.16 1.78
C LEU A 19 7.65 0.57 0.71
N ARG A 20 8.94 0.90 0.74
CA ARG A 20 9.92 0.32 -0.20
C ARG A 20 9.98 -1.20 -0.12
N ARG A 21 9.99 -1.77 1.09
CA ARG A 21 9.97 -3.23 1.28
C ARG A 21 8.69 -3.85 0.73
N ALA A 22 7.53 -3.24 1.01
CA ALA A 22 6.26 -3.72 0.49
C ALA A 22 6.23 -3.71 -1.05
N MET A 23 6.71 -2.64 -1.68
CA MET A 23 6.79 -2.54 -3.15
C MET A 23 7.74 -3.58 -3.76
N SER A 24 8.87 -3.86 -3.10
CA SER A 24 9.77 -4.96 -3.50
C SER A 24 9.06 -6.30 -3.43
N SER A 25 8.38 -6.61 -2.32
CA SER A 25 7.66 -7.87 -2.15
C SER A 25 6.55 -8.07 -3.17
N ILE A 26 5.84 -6.99 -3.54
CA ILE A 26 4.81 -7.04 -4.59
C ILE A 26 5.45 -7.41 -5.95
N ARG A 27 6.57 -6.78 -6.30
CA ARG A 27 7.29 -7.08 -7.53
C ARG A 27 7.77 -8.54 -7.57
N ASP A 28 8.36 -9.01 -6.48
CA ASP A 28 8.87 -10.38 -6.39
C ASP A 28 7.73 -11.41 -6.50
N ALA A 29 6.60 -11.16 -5.84
CA ALA A 29 5.44 -12.04 -5.92
C ALA A 29 4.85 -12.09 -7.34
N VAL A 30 4.76 -10.94 -8.01
CA VAL A 30 4.30 -10.88 -9.41
C VAL A 30 5.24 -11.65 -10.33
N ALA A 31 6.56 -11.47 -10.18
CA ALA A 31 7.54 -12.19 -11.00
C ALA A 31 7.42 -13.71 -10.84
N VAL A 32 7.18 -14.20 -9.62
CA VAL A 32 6.95 -15.64 -9.38
C VAL A 32 5.69 -16.11 -10.10
N VAL A 33 4.59 -15.35 -10.07
CA VAL A 33 3.34 -15.73 -10.75
C VAL A 33 3.52 -15.66 -12.27
N GLU A 34 4.21 -14.66 -12.81
CA GLU A 34 4.53 -14.59 -14.24
C GLU A 34 5.36 -15.79 -14.71
N GLU A 35 6.32 -16.24 -13.90
CA GLU A 35 7.15 -17.39 -14.21
C GLU A 35 6.40 -18.73 -14.11
N LYS A 36 5.61 -18.91 -13.05
CA LYS A 36 5.01 -20.21 -12.71
C LYS A 36 3.58 -20.38 -13.21
N ALA A 37 2.84 -19.29 -13.39
CA ALA A 37 1.43 -19.27 -13.77
C ALA A 37 1.11 -18.06 -14.67
N PRO A 38 1.74 -17.94 -15.85
CA PRO A 38 1.60 -16.75 -16.71
C PRO A 38 0.15 -16.46 -17.13
N ALA A 39 -0.70 -17.49 -17.23
CA ALA A 39 -2.11 -17.33 -17.55
C ALA A 39 -2.91 -16.58 -16.46
N ASP A 40 -2.43 -16.60 -15.22
CA ASP A 40 -3.09 -15.96 -14.07
C ASP A 40 -2.43 -14.63 -13.66
N ALA A 41 -1.27 -14.29 -14.22
CA ALA A 41 -0.48 -13.13 -13.82
C ALA A 41 -1.27 -11.81 -13.89
N GLU A 42 -2.00 -11.57 -14.98
CA GLU A 42 -2.82 -10.36 -15.13
C GLU A 42 -3.94 -10.30 -14.07
N ARG A 43 -4.60 -11.43 -13.80
CA ARG A 43 -5.64 -11.50 -12.77
C ARG A 43 -5.07 -11.27 -11.38
N TYR A 44 -3.87 -11.78 -11.11
CA TYR A 44 -3.17 -11.57 -9.86
C TYR A 44 -2.80 -10.10 -9.66
N LYS A 45 -2.26 -9.44 -10.69
CA LYS A 45 -1.98 -7.98 -10.68
C LYS A 45 -3.24 -7.17 -10.38
N LEU A 46 -4.35 -7.46 -11.05
CA LEU A 46 -5.65 -6.81 -10.80
C LEU A 46 -6.17 -7.07 -9.38
N PHE A 47 -6.00 -8.28 -8.86
CA PHE A 47 -6.38 -8.64 -7.51
C PHE A 47 -5.60 -7.82 -6.46
N LEU A 48 -4.28 -7.73 -6.61
CA LEU A 48 -3.43 -6.90 -5.73
C LEU A 48 -3.88 -5.44 -5.73
N MET A 49 -4.10 -4.86 -6.91
CA MET A 49 -4.59 -3.49 -7.05
C MET A 49 -5.94 -3.30 -6.33
N SER A 50 -6.85 -4.26 -6.46
CA SER A 50 -8.16 -4.20 -5.80
C SER A 50 -8.06 -4.20 -4.28
N ILE A 51 -7.11 -4.95 -3.70
CA ILE A 51 -6.87 -4.97 -2.26
C ILE A 51 -6.33 -3.62 -1.80
N ALA A 52 -5.31 -3.09 -2.48
CA ALA A 52 -4.71 -1.81 -2.09
C ALA A 52 -5.74 -0.67 -2.12
N GLN A 53 -6.59 -0.64 -3.16
CA GLN A 53 -7.69 0.30 -3.23
C GLN A 53 -8.64 0.16 -2.04
N ARG A 54 -9.08 -1.07 -1.72
CA ARG A 54 -9.98 -1.32 -0.58
C ARG A 54 -9.36 -0.94 0.76
N VAL A 55 -8.05 -1.13 0.93
CA VAL A 55 -7.34 -0.76 2.16
C VAL A 55 -7.26 0.76 2.31
N ALA A 56 -6.86 1.48 1.26
CA ALA A 56 -6.87 2.94 1.24
C ALA A 56 -8.29 3.49 1.50
N GLU A 57 -9.30 2.76 1.01
CA GLU A 57 -10.69 3.08 1.24
C GLU A 57 -11.22 2.70 2.63
N ALA A 58 -10.61 1.77 3.34
CA ALA A 58 -11.03 1.32 4.67
C ALA A 58 -10.41 2.16 5.79
N ALA A 59 -9.24 2.76 5.55
CA ALA A 59 -8.61 3.72 6.47
C ALA A 59 -9.53 4.92 6.82
N LYS A 60 -10.61 5.12 6.05
CA LYS A 60 -11.70 6.08 6.24
C LYS A 60 -12.41 6.03 7.60
N GLU A 61 -12.44 4.88 8.30
CA GLU A 61 -13.17 4.76 9.58
C GLU A 61 -12.36 5.26 10.80
N GLY A 62 -11.12 5.72 10.59
CA GLY A 62 -10.21 6.20 11.64
C GLY A 62 -10.35 7.67 12.04
N GLY A 63 -11.48 8.33 11.74
CA GLY A 63 -11.77 9.68 12.21
C GLY A 63 -11.99 9.71 13.72
N PHE A 64 -10.92 9.85 14.50
CA PHE A 64 -11.00 10.09 15.94
C PHE A 64 -11.80 11.40 16.18
N LEU A 65 -13.06 11.27 16.62
CA LEU A 65 -14.04 12.34 16.93
C LEU A 65 -14.83 12.98 15.75
N GLY A 66 -15.23 12.22 14.73
CA GLY A 66 -16.39 12.63 13.90
C GLY A 66 -16.19 13.80 12.92
N PHE A 67 -14.96 14.25 12.69
CA PHE A 67 -14.63 15.16 11.59
C PHE A 67 -14.11 14.35 10.40
N GLY A 68 -14.99 14.10 9.44
CA GLY A 68 -14.69 13.37 8.21
C GLY A 68 -13.55 14.01 7.42
N GLY A 69 -12.43 13.27 7.33
CA GLY A 69 -11.28 13.62 6.52
C GLY A 69 -11.42 13.17 5.06
N GLU A 70 -10.55 13.73 4.22
CA GLU A 70 -10.43 13.50 2.78
C GLU A 70 -10.50 12.01 2.38
N ARG A 71 -11.20 11.69 1.27
CA ARG A 71 -11.63 10.33 0.89
C ARG A 71 -10.49 9.30 0.78
N ILE A 72 -9.27 9.75 0.50
CA ILE A 72 -7.97 9.05 0.45
C ILE A 72 -6.92 10.14 0.71
N SER A 73 -5.92 9.92 1.56
CA SER A 73 -4.86 10.90 1.77
C SER A 73 -3.91 10.99 0.57
N ALA A 74 -3.23 12.14 0.38
CA ALA A 74 -2.25 12.30 -0.69
C ALA A 74 -1.12 11.25 -0.64
N ALA A 75 -0.74 10.81 0.56
CA ALA A 75 0.27 9.77 0.75
C ALA A 75 -0.23 8.38 0.30
N GLU A 76 -1.49 8.04 0.60
CA GLU A 76 -2.11 6.79 0.15
C GLU A 76 -2.32 6.79 -1.36
N GLN A 77 -2.76 7.91 -1.94
CA GLN A 77 -2.89 8.04 -3.38
C GLN A 77 -1.53 7.86 -4.08
N SER A 78 -0.46 8.47 -3.55
CA SER A 78 0.89 8.27 -4.08
C SER A 78 1.35 6.81 -4.02
N ALA A 79 0.98 6.07 -2.96
CA ALA A 79 1.32 4.66 -2.84
C ALA A 79 0.55 3.80 -3.86
N LEU A 80 -0.73 4.10 -4.10
CA LEU A 80 -1.53 3.44 -5.15
C LEU A 80 -0.96 3.70 -6.54
N ASP A 81 -0.55 4.92 -6.82
CA ASP A 81 0.07 5.30 -8.10
C ASP A 81 1.40 4.56 -8.33
N GLU A 82 2.22 4.44 -7.28
CA GLU A 82 3.46 3.66 -7.33
C GLU A 82 3.17 2.18 -7.61
N MET A 83 2.21 1.59 -6.89
CA MET A 83 1.81 0.20 -7.10
C MET A 83 1.30 -0.03 -8.53
N SER A 84 0.50 0.92 -9.07
CA SER A 84 0.00 0.90 -10.45
C SER A 84 1.11 0.85 -11.48
N ARG A 85 2.20 1.59 -11.25
CA ARG A 85 3.37 1.57 -12.13
C ARG A 85 4.09 0.23 -12.08
N ILE A 86 4.27 -0.35 -10.89
CA ILE A 86 4.94 -1.64 -10.71
C ILE A 86 4.17 -2.76 -11.41
N LEU A 87 2.84 -2.76 -11.28
CA LEU A 87 1.99 -3.82 -11.80
C LEU A 87 1.72 -3.72 -13.32
N ARG A 88 1.97 -2.57 -13.94
CA ARG A 88 1.78 -2.38 -15.39
C ARG A 88 2.94 -2.92 -16.22
N THR A 89 4.15 -2.94 -15.64
CA THR A 89 5.31 -3.67 -16.21
C THR A 89 5.11 -5.16 -16.13
#